data_AF-A0A924UUF0-F1
#
_entry.id   AF-A0A924UUF0-F1
#
_cell.length_a   1.000
_cell.length_b   1.000
_cell.length_c   1.000
_cell.angle_alpha   90.00
_cell.angle_beta   90.00
_cell.angle_gamma   90.00
#
_symmetry.space_group_name_H-M   'P 1'
#
loop_
_entity.id
_entity.type
_entity.pdbx_description
1 polymer ?
#
loop_
_entity_poly.entity_id
_entity_poly.type
_entity_poly.pdbx_seq_one_letter_code
_entity_poly.pdbx_strand_id
1 'polypeptide(L)'
;MRQHTKQSGFSTVELLVSLFIAAAFVTIFYQLFVVIDRLASDGYQRSVASNLAYANLRMYATTDSPTWFVCDNSSDLKTYPSGTGQVLLTGTVTADLPPPVTRSVIATAPYGCAATGSGMPVRIESLITYGPQNKKVNHTTYVGY
;
A
#
# COMPACT_ATOMS: atom_id res chain seq x y z
N MET A 1 34.86 -58.08 34.41
CA MET A 1 35.48 -57.53 33.19
C MET A 1 34.49 -56.57 32.54
N ARG A 2 34.75 -55.26 32.59
CA ARG A 2 33.89 -54.23 31.96
C ARG A 2 34.27 -54.16 30.48
N GLN A 3 33.37 -54.58 29.59
CA GLN A 3 33.55 -54.36 28.16
C GLN A 3 33.38 -52.87 27.88
N HIS A 4 34.47 -52.21 27.48
CA HIS A 4 34.38 -50.91 26.83
C HIS A 4 33.75 -51.13 25.46
N THR A 5 32.47 -50.82 25.31
CA THR A 5 31.85 -50.64 24.01
C THR A 5 32.61 -49.53 23.29
N LYS A 6 33.30 -49.86 22.19
CA LYS A 6 33.87 -48.84 21.29
C LYS A 6 32.69 -48.05 20.74
N GLN A 7 32.52 -46.80 21.17
CA GLN A 7 31.68 -45.86 20.44
C GLN A 7 32.27 -45.72 19.05
N SER A 8 31.49 -46.08 18.02
CA SER A 8 31.89 -45.85 16.64
C SER A 8 31.97 -44.34 16.43
N GLY A 9 33.17 -43.84 16.09
CA GLY A 9 33.39 -42.45 15.72
C GLY A 9 32.72 -42.11 14.40
N PHE A 10 32.65 -40.82 14.09
CA PHE A 10 32.05 -40.30 12.87
C PHE A 10 32.89 -40.66 11.64
N SER A 11 32.26 -41.20 10.61
CA SER A 11 32.93 -41.53 9.35
C SER A 11 33.23 -40.25 8.54
N THR A 12 34.33 -40.24 7.79
CA THR A 12 34.68 -39.13 6.89
C THR A 12 33.57 -38.84 5.88
N VAL A 13 32.86 -39.87 5.41
CA VAL A 13 31.74 -39.72 4.47
C VAL A 13 30.55 -39.05 5.16
N GLU A 14 30.22 -39.44 6.39
CA GLU A 14 29.15 -38.82 7.17
C GLU A 14 29.43 -37.34 7.42
N LEU A 15 30.69 -36.98 7.63
CA LEU A 15 31.12 -35.59 7.78
C LEU A 15 30.94 -34.75 6.52
N LEU A 16 31.32 -35.29 5.36
CA LEU A 16 31.16 -34.59 4.10
C LEU A 16 29.67 -34.37 3.76
N VAL A 17 28.84 -35.39 3.98
CA VAL A 17 27.40 -35.29 3.74
C VAL A 17 26.76 -34.28 4.70
N SER A 18 27.13 -34.31 5.98
CA SER A 18 26.59 -33.38 6.97
C SER A 18 26.99 -31.94 6.67
N LEU A 19 28.24 -31.71 6.26
CA LEU A 19 28.73 -30.39 5.86
C LEU A 19 27.98 -29.87 4.62
N PHE A 20 27.75 -30.73 3.63
CA PHE A 20 27.01 -30.36 2.41
C PHE A 20 25.57 -29.97 2.73
N ILE A 21 24.89 -30.76 3.55
CA ILE A 21 23.52 -30.47 3.99
C ILE A 21 23.47 -29.17 4.81
N ALA A 22 24.42 -28.97 5.72
CA ALA A 22 24.50 -27.74 6.52
C ALA A 22 24.71 -26.50 5.62
N ALA A 23 25.59 -26.58 4.63
CA ALA A 23 25.81 -25.50 3.67
C ALA A 23 24.54 -25.21 2.85
N ALA A 24 23.84 -26.25 2.39
CA ALA A 24 22.56 -26.09 1.67
C ALA A 24 21.53 -25.35 2.55
N PHE A 25 21.37 -25.74 3.82
CA PHE A 25 20.46 -25.04 4.73
C PHE A 25 20.84 -23.58 4.95
N VAL A 26 22.12 -23.25 5.16
CA VAL A 26 22.56 -21.87 5.35
C VAL A 26 22.19 -21.00 4.15
N THR A 27 22.38 -21.50 2.93
CA THR A 27 22.01 -20.75 1.72
C THR A 27 20.51 -20.50 1.60
N ILE A 28 19.69 -21.51 1.92
CA ILE A 28 18.23 -21.37 1.92
C ILE A 28 17.77 -20.36 2.98
N PHE A 29 18.30 -20.45 4.21
CA PHE A 29 17.97 -19.51 5.28
C PHE A 29 18.38 -18.08 4.94
N TYR A 30 19.54 -17.90 4.29
CA TYR A 30 19.97 -16.58 3.84
C TYR A 30 19.02 -15.97 2.80
N GLN A 31 18.58 -16.76 1.82
CA GLN A 31 17.60 -16.29 0.83
C GLN A 31 16.28 -15.90 1.49
N LEU A 32 15.79 -16.72 2.42
CA LEU A 32 14.56 -16.43 3.16
C LEU A 32 14.70 -15.13 3.97
N PHE A 33 15.84 -14.93 4.64
CA PHE A 33 16.13 -13.71 5.40
C PHE A 33 16.03 -12.45 4.51
N VAL A 34 16.68 -12.47 3.34
CA VAL A 34 16.64 -11.34 2.39
C VAL A 34 15.21 -11.05 1.91
N VAL A 35 14.39 -12.09 1.70
CA VAL A 35 12.98 -11.92 1.30
C VAL A 35 12.16 -11.31 2.42
N ILE A 36 12.35 -11.75 3.66
CA ILE A 36 11.64 -11.23 4.84
C ILE A 36 11.96 -9.74 5.04
N ASP A 37 13.23 -9.35 4.94
CA ASP A 37 13.64 -7.95 5.09
C ASP A 37 12.97 -7.05 4.03
N ARG A 38 12.92 -7.52 2.78
CA ARG A 38 12.24 -6.80 1.70
C ARG A 38 10.75 -6.67 1.95
N LEU A 39 10.10 -7.74 2.43
CA LEU A 39 8.68 -7.73 2.74
C LEU A 39 8.34 -6.81 3.91
N ALA A 40 9.19 -6.78 4.94
CA ALA A 40 9.05 -5.88 6.08
C ALA A 40 9.14 -4.42 5.63
N SER A 41 10.13 -4.08 4.79
CA SER A 41 10.29 -2.73 4.24
C SER A 41 9.09 -2.33 3.36
N ASP A 42 8.62 -3.21 2.48
CA ASP A 42 7.46 -2.95 1.62
C ASP A 42 6.16 -2.77 2.45
N GLY A 43 5.96 -3.62 3.46
CA GLY A 43 4.83 -3.53 4.38
C GLY A 43 4.83 -2.23 5.18
N TYR A 44 6.01 -1.80 5.66
CA TYR A 44 6.17 -0.50 6.33
C TYR A 44 5.80 0.66 5.40
N GLN A 45 6.40 0.71 4.20
CA GLN A 45 6.13 1.77 3.22
C GLN A 45 4.65 1.81 2.83
N ARG A 46 4.02 0.66 2.60
CA ARG A 46 2.59 0.58 2.28
C ARG A 46 1.73 1.08 3.44
N SER A 47 2.10 0.79 4.68
CA SER A 47 1.39 1.26 5.88
C SER A 47 1.49 2.78 6.03
N VAL A 48 2.68 3.36 5.86
CA VAL A 48 2.88 4.82 5.89
C VAL A 48 2.07 5.51 4.78
N ALA A 49 2.15 5.01 3.54
CA ALA A 49 1.39 5.55 2.42
C ALA A 49 -0.13 5.42 2.63
N SER A 50 -0.59 4.30 3.20
CA SER A 50 -1.99 4.06 3.55
C SER A 50 -2.49 5.04 4.62
N ASN A 51 -1.71 5.26 5.67
CA ASN A 51 -2.05 6.23 6.72
C ASN A 51 -2.13 7.65 6.15
N LEU A 52 -1.22 8.03 5.26
CA LEU A 52 -1.23 9.34 4.62
C LEU A 52 -2.43 9.50 3.68
N ALA A 53 -2.74 8.49 2.87
CA ALA A 53 -3.91 8.48 1.99
C ALA A 53 -5.20 8.62 2.80
N TYR A 54 -5.33 7.85 3.90
CA TYR A 54 -6.48 7.90 4.79
C TYR A 54 -6.60 9.25 5.51
N ALA A 55 -5.49 9.82 6.00
CA ALA A 55 -5.47 11.12 6.63
C ALA A 55 -5.98 12.22 5.69
N ASN A 56 -5.49 12.25 4.45
CA ASN A 56 -5.97 13.19 3.43
C ASN A 56 -7.48 13.01 3.14
N LEU A 57 -7.94 11.76 3.05
CA LEU A 57 -9.34 11.44 2.80
C LEU A 57 -10.24 11.93 3.95
N ARG A 58 -9.79 11.78 5.19
CA ARG A 58 -10.55 12.18 6.38
C ARG A 58 -10.75 13.68 6.49
N MET A 59 -9.92 14.50 5.84
CA MET A 59 -10.11 15.96 5.77
C MET A 59 -11.40 16.35 5.04
N TYR A 60 -11.85 15.51 4.10
CA TYR A 60 -13.02 15.78 3.26
C TYR A 60 -14.20 14.85 3.55
N ALA A 61 -13.97 13.75 4.26
CA ALA A 61 -14.99 12.79 4.67
C ALA A 61 -15.76 13.25 5.92
N THR A 62 -16.42 14.42 5.86
CA THR A 62 -17.28 14.97 6.92
C THR A 62 -18.73 14.52 6.76
N THR A 63 -19.51 14.51 7.83
CA THR A 63 -20.95 14.16 7.80
C THR A 63 -21.83 15.28 7.27
N ASP A 64 -21.35 16.52 7.30
CA ASP A 64 -22.11 17.69 6.85
C ASP A 64 -22.01 17.88 5.34
N SER A 65 -22.98 18.59 4.76
CA SER A 65 -23.01 18.88 3.33
C SER A 65 -21.71 19.56 2.87
N PRO A 66 -20.96 18.96 1.92
CA PRO A 66 -19.67 19.48 1.52
C PRO A 66 -19.82 20.81 0.77
N THR A 67 -19.37 21.90 1.38
CA THR A 67 -19.25 23.23 0.73
C THR A 67 -18.07 23.29 -0.25
N TRP A 68 -17.18 22.31 -0.18
CA TRP A 68 -15.97 22.22 -1.00
C TRP A 68 -16.19 21.49 -2.33
N PHE A 69 -17.34 20.83 -2.53
CA PHE A 69 -17.62 20.07 -3.75
C PHE A 69 -18.56 20.85 -4.68
N VAL A 70 -18.16 20.98 -5.94
CA VAL A 70 -18.99 21.56 -7.00
C VAL A 70 -19.26 20.46 -8.01
N CYS A 71 -20.53 20.10 -8.18
CA CYS A 71 -20.94 19.13 -9.18
C CYS A 71 -21.03 19.81 -10.55
N ASP A 72 -20.17 19.39 -11.47
CA ASP A 72 -20.05 19.93 -12.83
C ASP A 72 -19.75 18.82 -13.85
N ASN A 73 -19.54 19.18 -15.11
CA ASN A 73 -19.25 18.21 -16.16
C ASN A 73 -17.95 17.41 -15.95
N SER A 74 -17.00 17.94 -15.16
CA SER A 74 -15.73 17.25 -14.88
C SER A 74 -15.88 16.19 -13.80
N SER A 75 -16.85 16.37 -12.91
CA SER A 75 -17.10 15.52 -11.74
C SER A 75 -18.34 14.63 -11.91
N ASP A 76 -19.25 14.92 -12.83
CA ASP A 76 -20.41 14.09 -13.18
C ASP A 76 -19.99 12.83 -13.96
N LEU A 77 -19.74 11.73 -13.25
CA LEU A 77 -19.37 10.47 -13.90
C LEU A 77 -20.56 9.71 -14.52
N LYS A 78 -21.80 10.15 -14.26
CA LYS A 78 -22.99 9.54 -14.87
C LYS A 78 -23.19 10.07 -16.29
N THR A 79 -23.05 11.38 -16.47
CA THR A 79 -23.18 12.05 -17.76
C THR A 79 -21.86 12.03 -18.52
N TYR A 80 -20.73 12.18 -17.82
CA TYR A 80 -19.38 12.21 -18.38
C TYR A 80 -18.48 11.14 -17.71
N PRO A 81 -18.55 9.87 -18.15
CA PRO A 81 -17.81 8.77 -17.51
C PRO A 81 -16.28 8.91 -17.57
N SER A 82 -15.76 9.76 -18.46
CA SER A 82 -14.35 10.11 -18.56
C SER A 82 -13.97 11.40 -17.79
N GLY A 83 -14.85 11.87 -16.90
CA GLY A 83 -14.59 13.04 -16.06
C GLY A 83 -13.35 12.85 -15.19
N THR A 84 -12.50 13.87 -15.12
CA THR A 84 -11.28 13.85 -14.30
C THR A 84 -11.56 14.00 -12.81
N GLY A 85 -12.76 14.43 -12.44
CA GLY A 85 -13.14 14.84 -11.10
C GLY A 85 -12.57 16.19 -10.71
N GLN A 86 -13.10 16.73 -9.60
CA GLN A 86 -12.61 17.94 -8.97
C GLN A 86 -11.38 17.60 -8.12
N VAL A 87 -10.25 18.24 -8.40
CA VAL A 87 -9.03 18.09 -7.57
C VAL A 87 -9.19 18.89 -6.28
N LEU A 88 -9.20 18.21 -5.14
CA LEU A 88 -9.29 18.84 -3.81
C LEU A 88 -7.91 19.15 -3.22
N LEU A 89 -6.95 18.28 -3.51
CA LEU A 89 -5.59 18.38 -3.00
C LEU A 89 -4.63 17.72 -3.98
N THR A 90 -3.55 18.39 -4.32
CA THR A 90 -2.48 17.80 -5.13
C THR A 90 -1.13 18.38 -4.72
N GLY A 91 -0.06 17.61 -4.90
CA GLY A 91 1.31 18.10 -4.74
C GLY A 91 2.27 17.07 -4.18
N THR A 92 3.48 17.53 -3.89
CA THR A 92 4.52 16.73 -3.22
C THR A 92 4.35 16.78 -1.72
N VAL A 93 4.73 15.70 -1.03
CA VAL A 93 4.64 15.61 0.43
C VAL A 93 5.89 14.94 0.98
N THR A 94 6.40 15.44 2.10
CA THR A 94 7.49 14.81 2.84
C THR A 94 6.90 13.72 3.74
N ALA A 95 7.31 12.48 3.53
CA ALA A 95 6.92 11.32 4.32
C ALA A 95 8.10 10.35 4.42
N ASP A 96 8.05 9.42 5.36
CA ASP A 96 9.03 8.34 5.48
C ASP A 96 8.77 7.26 4.40
N LEU A 97 8.93 7.69 3.15
CA LEU A 97 8.71 6.92 1.93
C LEU A 97 9.83 7.23 0.94
N PRO A 98 10.23 6.27 0.09
CA PRO A 98 11.19 6.53 -0.97
C PRO A 98 10.70 7.67 -1.88
N PRO A 99 11.52 8.73 -2.11
CA PRO A 99 11.14 9.81 -3.01
C PRO A 99 11.17 9.34 -4.48
N PRO A 100 10.44 10.04 -5.37
CA PRO A 100 9.52 11.15 -5.09
C PRO A 100 8.21 10.66 -4.44
N VAL A 101 7.56 11.51 -3.64
CA VAL A 101 6.26 11.22 -3.03
C VAL A 101 5.26 12.29 -3.43
N THR A 102 4.18 11.89 -4.09
CA THR A 102 3.09 12.76 -4.53
C THR A 102 1.75 12.31 -3.96
N ARG A 103 0.87 13.27 -3.74
CA ARG A 103 -0.51 13.06 -3.31
C ARG A 103 -1.49 13.67 -4.30
N SER A 104 -2.64 13.03 -4.44
CA SER A 104 -3.78 13.54 -5.20
C SER A 104 -5.06 13.12 -4.50
N VAL A 105 -5.93 14.08 -4.20
CA VAL A 105 -7.28 13.83 -3.70
C VAL A 105 -8.26 14.41 -4.71
N ILE A 106 -9.18 13.57 -5.18
CA ILE A 106 -10.14 13.90 -6.22
C ILE A 106 -11.54 13.57 -5.71
N ALA A 107 -12.50 14.43 -6.00
CA ALA A 107 -13.92 14.20 -5.75
C ALA A 107 -14.70 14.05 -7.06
N THR A 108 -15.66 13.14 -7.05
CA THR A 108 -16.52 12.83 -8.18
C THR A 108 -17.95 12.56 -7.73
N ALA A 109 -18.90 12.83 -8.60
CA ALA A 109 -20.32 12.53 -8.46
C ALA A 109 -20.67 11.30 -9.33
N PRO A 110 -20.56 10.07 -8.77
CA PRO A 110 -20.80 8.83 -9.52
C PRO A 110 -22.24 8.71 -10.04
N TYR A 111 -23.21 9.38 -9.41
CA TYR A 111 -24.61 9.33 -9.78
C TYR A 111 -25.11 10.61 -10.50
N GLY A 112 -24.18 11.51 -10.80
CA GLY A 112 -24.39 12.72 -11.60
C GLY A 112 -25.01 13.92 -10.91
N CYS A 113 -25.06 15.04 -11.64
CA CYS A 113 -25.34 16.36 -11.06
C CYS A 113 -26.78 16.86 -11.23
N ALA A 114 -27.67 16.09 -11.85
CA ALA A 114 -28.91 16.60 -12.47
C ALA A 114 -30.12 16.87 -11.54
N ALA A 115 -30.01 16.83 -10.20
CA ALA A 115 -31.16 16.97 -9.29
C ALA A 115 -30.86 17.68 -7.95
N THR A 116 -31.91 18.02 -7.19
CA THR A 116 -31.87 18.53 -5.80
C THR A 116 -31.07 17.55 -4.92
N GLY A 117 -29.99 18.01 -4.27
CA GLY A 117 -28.96 17.12 -3.69
C GLY A 117 -27.80 16.82 -4.66
N SER A 118 -27.48 17.79 -5.53
CA SER A 118 -26.63 17.63 -6.72
C SER A 118 -25.28 16.97 -6.42
N GLY A 119 -25.06 15.81 -7.06
CA GLY A 119 -23.78 15.09 -7.01
C GLY A 119 -23.60 14.11 -5.87
N MET A 120 -24.61 13.91 -5.03
CA MET A 120 -24.53 12.98 -3.89
C MET A 120 -24.85 11.52 -4.28
N PRO A 121 -24.27 10.56 -3.54
CA PRO A 121 -23.09 10.72 -2.67
C PRO A 121 -21.84 11.09 -3.46
N VAL A 122 -20.99 11.95 -2.88
CA VAL A 122 -19.71 12.35 -3.47
C VAL A 122 -18.69 11.27 -3.17
N ARG A 123 -18.07 10.71 -4.21
CA ARG A 123 -16.93 9.78 -4.08
C ARG A 123 -15.65 10.58 -3.97
N ILE A 124 -14.92 10.38 -2.87
CA ILE A 124 -13.62 10.98 -2.63
C ILE A 124 -12.57 9.89 -2.75
N GLU A 125 -11.58 10.14 -3.59
CA GLU A 125 -10.45 9.26 -3.84
C GLU A 125 -9.15 9.96 -3.40
N SER A 126 -8.35 9.30 -2.58
CA SER A 126 -7.06 9.78 -2.10
C SER A 126 -5.96 8.81 -2.53
N LEU A 127 -5.12 9.27 -3.45
CA LEU A 127 -4.03 8.53 -4.05
C LEU A 127 -2.68 9.09 -3.56
N ILE A 128 -1.85 8.20 -3.03
CA ILE A 128 -0.43 8.45 -2.76
C ILE A 128 0.40 7.66 -3.75
N THR A 129 1.31 8.34 -4.44
CA THR A 129 2.31 7.71 -5.32
C THR A 129 3.70 7.94 -4.72
N TYR A 130 4.51 6.90 -4.62
CA TYR A 130 5.85 6.99 -4.04
C TYR A 130 6.89 6.11 -4.73
N GLY A 131 8.14 6.51 -4.59
CA GLY A 131 9.32 5.80 -5.07
C GLY A 131 9.51 5.81 -6.59
N PRO A 132 10.69 5.36 -7.07
CA PRO A 132 11.03 5.38 -8.49
C PRO A 132 10.16 4.45 -9.34
N GLN A 133 9.52 3.46 -8.72
CA GLN A 133 8.60 2.53 -9.39
C GLN A 133 7.15 3.05 -9.43
N ASN A 134 6.88 4.27 -8.97
CA ASN A 134 5.54 4.85 -8.88
C ASN A 134 4.54 3.93 -8.17
N LYS A 135 4.95 3.39 -7.01
CA LYS A 135 4.05 2.56 -6.18
C LYS A 135 2.87 3.39 -5.73
N LYS A 136 1.68 2.82 -5.75
CA LYS A 136 0.42 3.54 -5.48
C LYS A 136 -0.34 2.91 -4.33
N VAL A 137 -0.87 3.76 -3.45
CA VAL A 137 -1.87 3.40 -2.46
C VAL A 137 -3.05 4.33 -2.62
N ASN A 138 -4.23 3.75 -2.80
CA ASN A 138 -5.47 4.46 -3.00
C ASN A 138 -6.46 4.12 -1.88
N HIS A 139 -7.11 5.14 -1.32
CA HIS A 139 -8.27 5.01 -0.45
C HIS A 139 -9.45 5.77 -1.04
N THR A 140 -10.64 5.17 -0.96
CA THR A 140 -11.87 5.78 -1.47
C THR A 140 -12.95 5.73 -0.41
N THR A 141 -13.73 6.80 -0.32
CA THR A 141 -14.94 6.84 0.51
C THR A 141 -16.06 7.55 -0.23
N TYR A 142 -17.27 7.40 0.29
CA TYR A 142 -18.45 8.11 -0.17
C TYR A 142 -18.94 9.02 0.95
N VAL A 143 -19.25 10.25 0.61
CA VAL A 143 -19.84 11.24 1.51
C VAL A 143 -21.24 11.56 1.03
N GLY A 144 -22.22 11.29 1.88
CA GLY A 144 -23.60 11.72 1.72
C GLY A 144 -24.06 12.32 3.03
N TYR A 145 -25.11 13.14 2.96
CA TYR A 145 -25.74 13.79 4.09
C TYR A 145 -27.27 13.67 3.99
#